data_AF-A0A8T4XP89-F1
#
_entry.id   AF-A0A8T4XP89-F1
#
_cell.length_a   1.000
_cell.length_b   1.000
_cell.length_c   1.000
_cell.angle_alpha   90.00
_cell.angle_beta   90.00
_cell.angle_gamma   90.00
#
_symmetry.space_group_name_H-M   'P 1'
#
loop_
_entity.id
_entity.type
_entity.pdbx_description
1 polymer ?
#
loop_
_entity_poly.entity_id
_entity_poly.type
_entity_poly.pdbx_seq_one_letter_code
_entity_poly.pdbx_strand_id
1 'polypeptide(L)' 'DARARSLDPRTFELHLLCQGGLNVRAFVTGEEDRMEPTFSKILGRRLKCLRIDLLDVLMD' A
#
# COMPACT_ATOMS: atom_id res chain seq x y z
N ASP A 1 6.04 6.78 7.08
CA ASP A 1 6.09 7.73 5.95
C ASP A 1 5.40 7.07 4.76
N ALA A 2 4.67 7.82 3.94
CA ALA A 2 4.02 7.33 2.74
C ALA A 2 4.06 8.39 1.65
N ARG A 3 4.56 8.03 0.46
CA ARG A 3 4.64 8.92 -0.70
C ARG A 3 4.10 8.22 -1.93
N ALA A 4 3.25 8.91 -2.67
CA ALA A 4 2.65 8.40 -3.90
C ALA A 4 3.11 9.22 -5.10
N ARG A 5 3.35 8.53 -6.22
CA ARG A 5 3.67 9.14 -7.51
C ARG A 5 2.72 8.59 -8.57
N SER A 6 1.94 9.46 -9.22
CA SER A 6 1.13 9.07 -10.36
C SER A 6 2.03 8.65 -11.53
N LEU A 7 1.71 7.51 -12.15
CA LEU A 7 2.39 7.04 -13.36
C LEU A 7 1.52 7.31 -14.59
N ASP A 8 0.22 7.05 -14.45
CA ASP A 8 -0.81 7.29 -15.46
C ASP A 8 -2.20 7.47 -14.77
N PRO A 9 -3.29 7.75 -15.50
CA PRO A 9 -4.61 7.97 -14.89
C PRO A 9 -5.19 6.81 -14.06
N ARG A 10 -4.63 5.60 -14.16
CA ARG A 10 -5.10 4.38 -13.49
C ARG A 10 -4.03 3.68 -12.65
N THR A 11 -2.78 4.13 -12.70
CA THR A 11 -1.68 3.51 -11.94
C THR A 11 -0.84 4.55 -11.20
N PHE A 12 -0.37 4.17 -10.02
CA PHE A 12 0.53 4.95 -9.19
C PHE A 12 1.53 4.03 -8.51
N GLU A 13 2.67 4.60 -8.14
CA GLU A 13 3.69 3.98 -7.31
C GLU A 13 3.54 4.49 -5.87
N LEU A 14 3.63 3.59 -4.90
CA LEU A 14 3.55 3.89 -3.46
C LEU A 14 4.84 3.47 -2.77
N HIS A 15 5.56 4.45 -2.23
CA HIS A 15 6.66 4.20 -1.29
C HIS A 15 6.11 4.31 0.13
N LEU A 16 6.25 3.23 0.89
CA LEU A 16 5.68 3.09 2.23
C LEU A 16 6.76 2.61 3.19
N LEU A 17 6.97 3.34 4.27
CA LEU A 17 7.67 2.87 5.44
C LEU A 17 6.64 2.43 6.48
N CYS A 18 6.66 1.16 6.84
CA CYS A 18 5.71 0.55 7.77
C CYS A 18 6.41 -0.28 8.85
N GLN A 19 5.67 -0.58 9.92
CA GLN A 19 6.12 -1.51 10.94
C GLN A 19 6.17 -2.95 10.40
N GLY A 20 7.07 -3.75 10.98
CA GLY A 20 7.14 -5.18 10.70
C GLY A 20 5.80 -5.87 10.98
N GLY A 21 5.42 -6.80 10.10
CA GLY A 21 4.15 -7.54 10.21
C GLY A 21 2.96 -6.91 9.49
N LEU A 22 3.08 -5.69 8.95
CA LEU A 22 2.03 -5.14 8.08
C LEU A 22 1.94 -5.94 6.78
N ASN A 23 0.77 -6.49 6.49
CA ASN A 23 0.47 -7.05 5.18
C ASN A 23 0.24 -5.90 4.16
N VAL A 24 1.33 -5.47 3.50
CA VAL A 24 1.30 -4.34 2.54
C VAL A 24 0.27 -4.57 1.42
N ARG A 25 0.11 -5.81 0.94
CA ARG A 25 -0.90 -6.11 -0.09
C ARG A 25 -2.29 -5.83 0.44
N ALA A 26 -2.67 -6.42 1.58
CA ALA A 26 -4.00 -6.23 2.17
C ALA A 26 -4.26 -4.76 2.53
N PHE A 27 -3.24 -4.04 3.00
CA PHE A 27 -3.33 -2.61 3.30
C PHE A 27 -3.65 -1.78 2.04
N VAL A 28 -3.09 -2.16 0.89
CA VAL A 28 -3.36 -1.50 -0.38
C VAL A 28 -4.72 -1.92 -0.97
N THR A 29 -5.01 -3.22 -1.03
CA THR A 29 -6.19 -3.76 -1.73
C THR A 29 -7.46 -3.69 -0.89
N GLY A 30 -7.36 -3.76 0.43
CA GLY A 30 -8.48 -3.86 1.36
C GLY A 30 -9.11 -5.25 1.39
N GLU A 31 -8.35 -6.31 1.08
CA GLU A 31 -8.83 -7.70 1.04
C GLU A 31 -9.04 -8.33 2.44
N GLU A 32 -8.50 -7.74 3.50
CA GLU A 32 -8.72 -8.19 4.88
C GLU A 32 -9.77 -7.33 5.58
N ASP A 33 -10.90 -7.93 5.94
CA ASP A 33 -12.05 -7.23 6.53
C ASP A 33 -11.74 -6.50 7.85
N ARG A 34 -10.72 -6.97 8.59
CA ARG A 34 -10.32 -6.43 9.89
C ARG A 34 -9.18 -5.41 9.82
N MET A 35 -8.73 -5.05 8.63
CA MET A 35 -7.70 -4.04 8.42
C MET A 35 -8.34 -2.70 8.04
N GLU A 36 -8.17 -1.70 8.92
CA GLU A 36 -8.60 -0.33 8.68
C GLU A 36 -7.61 0.66 9.31
N PRO A 37 -7.32 1.80 8.65
CA PRO A 37 -7.76 2.15 7.30
C PRO A 37 -7.04 1.34 6.21
N THR A 38 -7.59 1.30 4.99
CA THR A 38 -6.93 0.73 3.79
C THR A 38 -6.93 1.74 2.64
N PHE A 39 -5.94 1.67 1.74
CA PHE A 39 -5.83 2.62 0.62
C PHE A 39 -7.03 2.55 -0.32
N SER A 40 -7.56 1.35 -0.59
CA SER A 40 -8.74 1.20 -1.45
C SER A 40 -9.97 1.90 -0.86
N LYS A 41 -10.16 1.83 0.46
CA LYS A 41 -11.25 2.51 1.16
C LYS A 41 -11.01 4.02 1.25
N ILE A 42 -9.78 4.46 1.53
CA ILE A 42 -9.40 5.89 1.52
C ILE A 42 -9.69 6.52 0.14
N LEU A 43 -9.36 5.83 -0.95
CA LEU A 43 -9.59 6.32 -2.31
C LEU A 43 -11.00 6.06 -2.84
N GLY A 44 -11.84 5.30 -2.11
CA GLY A 44 -13.17 4.89 -2.56
C GLY A 44 -13.17 4.08 -3.85
N ARG A 45 -12.09 3.33 -4.14
CA ARG A 45 -11.88 2.60 -5.40
C ARG A 45 -11.31 1.23 -5.14
N ARG A 46 -11.72 0.24 -5.94
CA ARG A 46 -11.05 -1.07 -5.97
C ARG A 46 -9.65 -0.91 -6.53
N LEU A 47 -8.66 -1.30 -5.74
CA LEU A 47 -7.25 -1.30 -6.13
C LEU A 47 -6.77 -2.72 -6.35
N LYS A 48 -5.81 -2.89 -7.25
CA LYS A 48 -5.06 -4.13 -7.44
C LYS A 48 -3.58 -3.81 -7.25
N CYS A 49 -2.90 -4.60 -6.42
CA CYS A 49 -1.46 -4.48 -6.28
C CYS A 49 -0.77 -5.23 -7.44
N LEU A 50 -0.08 -4.48 -8.31
CA LEU A 50 0.58 -5.04 -9.50
C LEU A 50 1.98 -5.61 -9.18
N ARG A 51 2.74 -4.94 -8.33
CA ARG A 51 4.09 -5.35 -7.88
C ARG A 51 4.35 -4.83 -6.47
N ILE A 52 5.16 -5.56 -5.70
CA ILE A 52 5.66 -5.17 -4.37
C ILE A 52 7.14 -5.50 -4.35
N ASP A 53 7.96 -4.53 -3.93
CA ASP A 53 9.40 -4.67 -3.76
C ASP A 53 9.78 -4.20 -2.34
N LEU A 54 10.64 -4.93 -1.64
CA LEU A 54 11.22 -4.50 -0.36
C LEU A 54 12.48 -3.70 -0.65
N LEU A 55 12.49 -2.41 -0.29
CA LEU A 55 13.62 -1.52 -0.57
C LEU A 55 14.69 -1.56 0.53
N ASP A 56 14.27 -1.62 1.80
CA ASP A 56 15.17 -1.63 2.95
C ASP A 56 14.47 -2.20 4.20
N VAL A 57 15.27 -2.62 5.19
CA VAL A 57 14.82 -3.00 6.53
C VAL A 57 15.58 -2.18 7.55
N LEU A 58 14.90 -1.22 8.17
CA LEU A 58 15.48 -0.42 9.24
C LEU A 58 15.52 -1.26 10.52
N MET A 59 16.72 -1.46 11.04
CA MET A 59 16.97 -2.05 12.36
C MET A 59 17.57 -0.96 13.23
N ASP A 60 17.07 -0.85 14.46
CA ASP A 60 17.76 -0.13 15.54
C ASP A 60 18.89 -1.02 16.10
#